data_AF-A0AA38I9B7-F1
#
_entry.id   AF-A0AA38I9B7-F1
#
_cell.length_a   1.000
_cell.length_b   1.000
_cell.length_c   1.000
_cell.angle_alpha   90.00
_cell.angle_beta   90.00
_cell.angle_gamma   90.00
#
_symmetry.space_group_name_H-M   'P 1'
#
loop_
_entity.id
_entity.type
_entity.pdbx_description
1 polymer ?
#
loop_
_entity_poly.entity_id
_entity_poly.type
_entity_poly.pdbx_seq_one_letter_code
_entity_poly.pdbx_strand_id
1 'polypeptide(L)'
;MTTTLLKCLLLHTVTSLEEFIWKHFSNKTFVIISSSFDNFEPLTPIIHSYHSKVITTSRNAPNLGTFTNYIIVGKEPNDLISSIDVLKYKINTRGRYLVIIEKNCTDDAYKSVFETLWSAYIYNVVLYANLTTFVTWYPYHAHSHCGTVVNMVISQNPYNNKIPKKYDGCPVNVTWDVIDLAIKTPFNRTDPGYIIRLLDTVAGNLNLSIIYLKEAIPYIALAHLSGTYDDLKREMVTKNIDLSIVTSGSSKLFEPELDITHFFLEECIFFALPPRRKIRLGISILLIFSSEIWGLILISIWQDFEKV
;
A
#
# COMPACT_ATOMS: atom_id res chain seq x y z
N MET A 1 -7.19 46.46 -17.87
CA MET A 1 -7.52 45.14 -18.44
C MET A 1 -6.21 44.40 -18.69
N THR A 2 -5.70 43.80 -17.63
CA THR A 2 -4.48 42.99 -17.64
C THR A 2 -4.82 41.63 -18.22
N THR A 3 -4.23 41.34 -19.37
CA THR A 3 -4.05 40.00 -19.93
C THR A 3 -3.43 39.11 -18.87
N THR A 4 -4.29 38.45 -18.10
CA THR A 4 -3.94 37.33 -17.24
C THR A 4 -3.31 36.31 -18.16
N LEU A 5 -1.98 36.20 -18.06
CA LEU A 5 -1.17 35.20 -18.72
C LEU A 5 -1.86 33.85 -18.60
N LEU A 6 -2.51 33.46 -19.69
CA LEU A 6 -2.74 32.10 -20.08
C LEU A 6 -1.35 31.47 -20.08
N LYS A 7 -0.93 30.92 -18.93
CA LYS A 7 0.03 29.82 -18.87
C LYS A 7 -0.63 28.68 -19.65
N CYS A 8 -0.62 28.80 -20.98
CA CYS A 8 -0.45 27.67 -21.85
C CYS A 8 0.77 26.96 -21.29
N LEU A 9 0.52 25.92 -20.47
CA LEU A 9 1.44 24.81 -20.37
C LEU A 9 1.71 24.39 -21.81
N LEU A 10 2.79 24.92 -22.39
CA LEU A 10 3.52 24.21 -23.42
C LEU A 10 3.84 22.87 -22.78
N LEU A 11 3.03 21.88 -23.16
CA LEU A 11 3.21 20.47 -22.88
C LEU A 11 4.52 20.09 -23.55
N HIS A 12 5.63 20.35 -22.86
CA HIS A 12 6.94 19.88 -23.28
C HIS A 12 6.88 18.36 -23.27
N THR A 13 6.80 17.80 -24.48
CA THR A 13 7.11 16.41 -24.78
C THR A 13 8.52 16.17 -24.30
N VAL A 14 8.68 15.26 -23.35
CA VAL A 14 10.01 14.90 -22.84
C VAL A 14 10.74 14.15 -23.94
N THR A 15 11.90 14.66 -24.36
CA THR A 15 12.64 14.16 -25.53
C THR A 15 13.88 13.34 -25.18
N SER A 16 14.34 13.40 -23.92
CA SER A 16 15.52 12.64 -23.46
C SER A 16 15.34 12.06 -22.05
N LEU A 17 16.17 11.07 -21.72
CA LEU A 17 16.27 10.48 -20.37
C LEU A 17 16.61 11.52 -19.31
N GLU A 18 17.56 12.41 -19.61
CA GLU A 18 17.99 13.47 -18.69
C GLU A 18 16.87 14.46 -18.40
N GLU A 19 16.14 14.90 -19.43
CA GLU A 19 14.99 15.80 -19.26
C GLU A 19 13.90 15.13 -18.43
N PHE A 20 13.66 13.83 -18.64
CA PHE A 20 12.69 13.06 -17.86
C PHE A 20 13.05 12.99 -16.38
N ILE A 21 14.30 12.63 -16.09
CA ILE A 21 14.79 12.51 -14.72
C ILE A 21 14.79 13.88 -14.06
N TRP A 22 15.24 14.93 -14.76
CA TRP A 22 15.17 16.29 -14.24
C TRP A 22 13.73 16.68 -13.90
N LYS A 23 12.79 16.48 -14.82
CA LYS A 23 11.39 16.89 -14.60
C LYS A 23 10.69 16.12 -13.48
N HIS A 24 10.98 14.82 -13.32
CA HIS A 24 10.20 13.95 -12.43
C HIS A 24 10.92 13.58 -11.12
N PHE A 25 12.24 13.69 -11.08
CA PHE A 25 13.11 13.26 -9.97
C PHE A 25 14.03 14.37 -9.44
N SER A 26 14.22 15.51 -10.13
CA SER A 26 14.99 16.64 -9.56
C SER A 26 14.37 17.08 -8.23
N ASN A 27 15.22 17.45 -7.29
CA ASN A 27 14.86 17.82 -5.91
C ASN A 27 14.24 16.71 -5.06
N LYS A 28 14.34 15.44 -5.48
CA LYS A 28 13.87 14.29 -4.70
C LYS A 28 14.98 13.27 -4.51
N THR A 29 14.96 12.60 -3.36
CA THR A 29 15.79 11.42 -3.14
C THR A 29 15.24 10.25 -3.93
N PHE A 30 16.11 9.56 -4.66
CA PHE A 30 15.77 8.36 -5.41
C PHE A 30 16.86 7.31 -5.26
N VAL A 31 16.46 6.05 -5.40
CA VAL A 31 17.34 4.88 -5.28
C VAL A 31 17.58 4.30 -6.67
N ILE A 32 18.83 3.95 -7.01
CA ILE A 32 19.15 3.28 -8.27
C ILE A 32 19.46 1.82 -7.99
N ILE A 33 18.65 0.94 -8.57
CA ILE A 33 18.81 -0.51 -8.50
C ILE A 33 19.39 -0.96 -9.84
N SER A 34 20.57 -1.58 -9.83
CA SER A 34 21.19 -2.14 -11.03
C SER A 34 22.00 -3.38 -10.68
N SER A 35 21.93 -4.40 -11.52
CA SER A 35 22.72 -5.63 -11.39
C SER A 35 24.17 -5.46 -11.86
N SER A 36 24.48 -4.44 -12.67
CA SER A 36 25.83 -4.12 -13.11
C SER A 36 25.96 -2.61 -13.36
N PHE A 37 26.62 -1.90 -12.45
CA PHE A 37 26.83 -0.45 -12.57
C PHE A 37 27.97 -0.08 -13.51
N ASP A 38 28.83 -1.04 -13.86
CA ASP A 38 30.15 -0.74 -14.40
C ASP A 38 30.14 -0.08 -15.79
N ASN A 39 28.99 0.04 -16.48
CA ASN A 39 28.94 0.60 -17.86
C ASN A 39 27.65 1.33 -18.25
N PHE A 40 26.82 1.83 -17.32
CA PHE A 40 25.62 2.56 -17.74
C PHE A 40 25.90 4.06 -18.01
N GLU A 41 26.63 4.31 -19.11
CA GLU A 41 26.97 5.65 -19.63
C GLU A 41 25.81 6.66 -19.61
N PRO A 42 24.54 6.28 -19.93
CA PRO A 42 23.43 7.23 -19.94
C PRO A 42 23.03 7.79 -18.56
N LEU A 43 23.36 7.11 -17.44
CA LEU A 43 23.11 7.66 -16.09
C LEU A 43 24.34 8.31 -15.47
N THR A 44 25.53 8.17 -16.04
CA THR A 44 26.77 8.75 -15.50
C THR A 44 26.64 10.25 -15.23
N PRO A 45 26.13 11.08 -16.17
CA PRO A 45 25.93 12.51 -15.90
C PRO A 45 24.95 12.76 -14.74
N ILE A 46 23.90 11.94 -14.64
CA ILE A 46 22.83 12.05 -13.65
C ILE A 46 23.29 11.62 -12.25
N ILE A 47 24.17 10.63 -12.14
CA ILE A 47 24.73 10.21 -10.85
C ILE A 47 25.63 11.33 -10.29
N HIS A 48 26.34 12.04 -11.16
CA HIS A 48 27.28 13.09 -10.77
C HIS A 48 26.63 14.46 -10.54
N SER A 49 25.48 14.76 -11.14
CA SER A 49 24.88 16.10 -11.14
C SER A 49 23.83 16.38 -10.05
N TYR A 50 23.33 15.36 -9.32
CA TYR A 50 22.22 15.54 -8.39
C TYR A 50 22.64 15.42 -6.91
N HIS A 51 22.16 16.34 -6.06
CA HIS A 51 22.24 16.27 -4.59
C HIS A 51 21.41 15.13 -3.96
N SER A 52 21.02 14.13 -4.76
CA SER A 52 20.18 13.01 -4.34
C SER A 52 21.06 11.88 -3.80
N LYS A 53 20.65 11.26 -2.70
CA LYS A 53 21.34 10.10 -2.13
C LYS A 53 21.12 8.88 -3.01
N VAL A 54 22.03 8.64 -3.95
CA VAL A 54 22.08 7.40 -4.74
C VAL A 54 22.47 6.24 -3.80
N ILE A 55 21.61 5.24 -3.69
CA ILE A 55 21.91 3.98 -2.99
C ILE A 55 21.91 2.89 -4.05
N THR A 56 23.06 2.23 -4.26
CA THR A 56 23.24 1.15 -5.23
C THR A 56 23.16 -0.20 -4.52
N THR A 57 22.15 -1.02 -4.83
CA THR A 57 22.02 -2.35 -4.20
C THR A 57 21.37 -3.36 -5.15
N SER A 58 22.05 -4.47 -5.46
CA SER A 58 21.47 -5.57 -6.25
C SER A 58 21.18 -6.85 -5.46
N ARG A 59 21.86 -7.11 -4.32
CA ARG A 59 21.68 -8.39 -3.58
C ARG A 59 21.50 -8.25 -2.07
N ASN A 60 22.13 -7.25 -1.45
CA ASN A 60 22.05 -7.02 0.00
C ASN A 60 21.34 -5.70 0.35
N ALA A 61 20.30 -5.35 -0.40
CA ALA A 61 19.56 -4.12 -0.16
C ALA A 61 19.00 -4.11 1.28
N PRO A 62 19.30 -3.09 2.10
CA PRO A 62 18.55 -2.85 3.33
C PRO A 62 17.09 -2.54 2.98
N ASN A 63 16.21 -2.46 3.97
CA ASN A 63 14.83 -2.06 3.71
C ASN A 63 14.80 -0.65 3.06
N LEU A 64 14.34 -0.58 1.81
CA LEU A 64 14.23 0.62 0.98
C LEU A 64 12.82 1.23 1.02
N GLY A 65 11.89 0.69 1.84
CA GLY A 65 10.49 1.12 1.92
C GLY A 65 10.28 2.59 2.32
N THR A 66 11.33 3.27 2.80
CA THR A 66 11.29 4.70 3.14
C THR A 66 11.40 5.64 1.94
N PHE A 67 11.87 5.14 0.79
CA PHE A 67 12.00 5.94 -0.42
C PHE A 67 10.69 5.95 -1.23
N THR A 68 10.53 6.96 -2.08
CA THR A 68 9.31 7.14 -2.90
C THR A 68 9.59 7.24 -4.38
N ASN A 69 10.86 7.20 -4.80
CA ASN A 69 11.27 7.27 -6.20
C ASN A 69 12.41 6.27 -6.42
N TYR A 70 12.29 5.46 -7.46
CA TYR A 70 13.20 4.37 -7.78
C TYR A 70 13.53 4.38 -9.27
N ILE A 71 14.78 4.11 -9.59
CA ILE A 71 15.25 3.84 -10.95
C ILE A 71 15.77 2.40 -10.95
N ILE A 72 15.20 1.53 -11.77
CA ILE A 72 15.67 0.15 -11.93
C ILE A 72 16.29 0.02 -13.31
N VAL A 73 17.53 -0.44 -13.38
CA VAL A 73 18.29 -0.61 -14.62
C VAL A 73 18.59 -2.10 -14.80
N GLY A 74 18.25 -2.63 -15.97
CA GLY A 74 18.58 -3.98 -16.37
C GLY A 74 19.05 -4.04 -17.82
N LYS A 75 19.96 -4.96 -18.14
CA LYS A 75 20.43 -5.15 -19.52
C LYS A 75 19.32 -5.71 -20.39
N GLU A 76 18.57 -6.67 -19.84
CA GLU A 76 17.44 -7.31 -20.49
C GLU A 76 16.29 -7.60 -19.50
N PRO A 77 15.07 -7.89 -19.99
CA PRO A 77 13.90 -8.16 -19.14
C PRO A 77 14.10 -9.20 -18.05
N ASN A 78 14.84 -10.29 -18.32
CA ASN A 78 15.06 -11.36 -17.35
C ASN A 78 15.89 -10.92 -16.14
N ASP A 79 16.88 -10.04 -16.35
CA ASP A 79 17.68 -9.46 -15.26
C ASP A 79 16.81 -8.63 -14.30
N LEU A 80 15.84 -7.93 -14.88
CA LEU A 80 14.87 -7.11 -14.15
C LEU A 80 13.95 -7.96 -13.28
N ILE A 81 13.39 -9.04 -13.82
CA ILE A 81 12.50 -9.96 -13.09
C ILE A 81 13.21 -10.48 -11.83
N SER A 82 14.43 -10.99 -11.98
CA SER A 82 15.21 -11.51 -10.84
C SER A 82 15.50 -10.45 -9.77
N SER A 83 15.71 -9.19 -10.18
CA SER A 83 15.96 -8.08 -9.27
C SER A 83 14.70 -7.63 -8.53
N ILE A 84 13.54 -7.65 -9.22
CA ILE A 84 12.24 -7.29 -8.64
C ILE A 84 11.82 -8.32 -7.59
N ASP A 85 11.99 -9.61 -7.85
CA ASP A 85 11.61 -10.67 -6.91
C ASP A 85 12.37 -10.55 -5.58
N VAL A 86 13.68 -10.26 -5.63
CA VAL A 86 14.51 -10.05 -4.43
C VAL A 86 14.08 -8.80 -3.63
N LEU A 87 13.50 -7.82 -4.31
CA LEU A 87 13.15 -6.51 -3.74
C LEU A 87 11.68 -6.37 -3.37
N LYS A 88 10.80 -7.31 -3.77
CA LYS A 88 9.33 -7.23 -3.64
C LYS A 88 8.85 -6.81 -2.25
N TYR A 89 9.52 -7.25 -1.18
CA TYR A 89 9.18 -6.91 0.22
C TYR A 89 10.11 -5.88 0.87
N LYS A 90 11.01 -5.27 0.09
CA LYS A 90 12.00 -4.28 0.57
C LYS A 90 11.77 -2.90 0.01
N ILE A 91 10.86 -2.72 -0.95
CA ILE A 91 10.62 -1.45 -1.65
C ILE A 91 9.22 -0.93 -1.36
N ASN A 92 9.06 0.39 -1.47
CA ASN A 92 7.75 1.01 -1.37
C ASN A 92 6.98 0.78 -2.68
N THR A 93 6.07 -0.18 -2.70
CA THR A 93 5.21 -0.54 -3.85
C THR A 93 4.41 0.65 -4.43
N ARG A 94 4.18 1.70 -3.62
CA ARG A 94 3.48 2.94 -4.02
C ARG A 94 4.41 4.04 -4.55
N GLY A 95 5.72 3.80 -4.57
CA GLY A 95 6.72 4.71 -5.11
C GLY A 95 6.58 4.94 -6.62
N ARG A 96 7.31 5.92 -7.15
CA ARG A 96 7.46 6.15 -8.60
C ARG A 96 8.63 5.34 -9.12
N TYR A 97 8.42 4.59 -10.19
CA TYR A 97 9.42 3.69 -10.76
C TYR A 97 9.72 4.08 -12.20
N LEU A 98 10.98 4.42 -12.47
CA LEU A 98 11.53 4.44 -13.82
C LEU A 98 12.30 3.15 -14.04
N VAL A 99 11.90 2.36 -15.03
CA VAL A 99 12.58 1.12 -15.38
C VAL A 99 13.28 1.34 -16.73
N ILE A 100 14.57 1.05 -16.79
CA ILE A 100 15.40 1.26 -17.97
C ILE A 100 15.91 -0.09 -18.44
N ILE A 101 15.65 -0.40 -19.71
CA ILE A 101 16.10 -1.62 -20.37
C ILE A 101 17.10 -1.21 -21.45
N GLU A 102 18.35 -1.63 -21.30
CA GLU A 102 19.44 -1.21 -22.20
C GLU A 102 19.29 -1.81 -23.60
N LYS A 103 18.94 -3.10 -23.67
CA LYS A 103 18.82 -3.82 -24.93
C LYS A 103 17.48 -3.54 -25.60
N ASN A 104 17.50 -3.37 -26.92
CA ASN A 104 16.28 -3.32 -27.71
C ASN A 104 15.51 -4.65 -27.58
N CYS A 105 14.25 -4.58 -27.21
CA CYS A 105 13.40 -5.75 -26.96
C CYS A 105 12.11 -5.64 -27.79
N THR A 106 11.37 -6.75 -27.90
CA THR A 106 10.07 -6.77 -28.54
C THR A 106 8.99 -6.16 -27.62
N ASP A 107 7.88 -5.74 -28.21
CA ASP A 107 6.72 -5.23 -27.45
C ASP A 107 6.21 -6.26 -26.43
N ASP A 108 6.20 -7.54 -26.78
CA ASP A 108 5.83 -8.63 -25.87
C ASP A 108 6.76 -8.73 -24.66
N ALA A 109 8.06 -8.46 -24.85
CA ALA A 109 9.02 -8.48 -23.77
C ALA A 109 8.81 -7.29 -22.82
N TYR A 110 8.50 -6.09 -23.33
CA TYR A 110 8.13 -4.94 -22.50
C TYR A 110 6.82 -5.16 -21.76
N LYS A 111 5.84 -5.81 -22.42
CA LYS A 111 4.58 -6.22 -21.80
C LYS A 111 4.81 -7.17 -20.61
N SER A 112 5.66 -8.18 -20.78
CA SER A 112 6.03 -9.12 -19.71
C SER A 112 6.68 -8.43 -18.51
N VAL A 113 7.48 -7.37 -18.73
CA VAL A 113 8.05 -6.58 -17.63
C VAL A 113 6.96 -5.84 -16.84
N PHE A 114 5.98 -5.24 -17.51
CA PHE A 114 4.84 -4.62 -16.83
C PHE A 114 4.00 -5.64 -16.06
N GLU A 115 3.74 -6.82 -16.63
CA GLU A 115 3.01 -7.90 -15.95
C GLU A 115 3.77 -8.40 -14.71
N THR A 116 5.09 -8.49 -14.79
CA THR A 116 5.93 -8.84 -13.64
C THR A 116 5.85 -7.78 -12.55
N LEU A 117 6.03 -6.50 -12.89
CA LEU A 117 5.94 -5.40 -11.94
C LEU A 117 4.54 -5.32 -11.31
N TRP A 118 3.49 -5.55 -12.09
CA TRP A 118 2.11 -5.62 -11.63
C TRP A 118 1.90 -6.75 -10.61
N SER A 119 2.38 -7.96 -10.90
CA SER A 119 2.29 -9.10 -9.96
C SER A 119 3.18 -8.93 -8.72
N ALA A 120 4.13 -8.01 -8.77
CA ALA A 120 4.89 -7.53 -7.62
C ALA A 120 4.24 -6.35 -6.89
N TYR A 121 3.00 -5.97 -7.25
CA TYR A 121 2.27 -4.83 -6.70
C TYR A 121 2.93 -3.47 -6.95
N ILE A 122 3.73 -3.34 -8.01
CA ILE A 122 4.41 -2.10 -8.40
C ILE A 122 3.62 -1.44 -9.54
N TYR A 123 2.93 -0.36 -9.22
CA TYR A 123 1.89 0.20 -10.10
C TYR A 123 2.34 1.42 -10.90
N ASN A 124 3.12 2.29 -10.27
CA ASN A 124 3.46 3.60 -10.82
C ASN A 124 4.77 3.54 -11.63
N VAL A 125 4.74 2.74 -12.70
CA VAL A 125 5.91 2.38 -13.51
C VAL A 125 5.93 3.13 -14.83
N VAL A 126 7.09 3.65 -15.21
CA VAL A 126 7.40 4.10 -16.57
C VAL A 126 8.60 3.33 -17.06
N LEU A 127 8.51 2.75 -18.26
CA LEU A 127 9.62 2.09 -18.93
C LEU A 127 10.27 3.06 -19.91
N TYR A 128 11.61 3.13 -19.89
CA TYR A 128 12.39 3.73 -20.96
C TYR A 128 12.86 2.62 -21.90
N ALA A 129 12.11 2.44 -22.98
CA ALA A 129 12.30 1.40 -23.98
C ALA A 129 13.31 1.85 -25.04
N ASN A 130 14.22 0.94 -25.40
CA ASN A 130 15.24 1.11 -26.44
C ASN A 130 16.00 2.44 -26.35
N LEU A 131 16.21 2.93 -25.13
CA LEU A 131 16.84 4.21 -24.82
C LEU A 131 16.32 5.43 -25.61
N THR A 132 15.07 5.37 -26.11
CA THR A 132 14.51 6.38 -27.02
C THR A 132 13.08 6.72 -26.71
N THR A 133 12.30 5.79 -26.16
CA THR A 133 10.85 5.97 -25.99
C THR A 133 10.41 5.67 -24.56
N PHE A 134 9.61 6.57 -23.98
CA PHE A 134 8.92 6.29 -22.73
C PHE A 134 7.61 5.57 -22.99
N VAL A 135 7.52 4.34 -22.50
CA VAL A 135 6.30 3.54 -22.55
C VAL A 135 5.74 3.36 -21.15
N THR A 136 4.42 3.32 -21.07
CA THR A 136 3.69 3.29 -19.81
C THR A 136 2.47 2.39 -19.95
N TRP A 137 1.89 1.93 -18.84
CA TRP A 137 0.62 1.21 -18.86
C TRP A 137 -0.31 1.68 -17.75
N TYR A 138 -1.61 1.74 -18.01
CA TYR A 138 -2.62 2.12 -17.02
C TYR A 138 -3.25 0.86 -16.43
N PRO A 139 -2.83 0.40 -15.24
CA PRO A 139 -3.33 -0.84 -14.67
C PRO A 139 -4.84 -0.78 -14.43
N TYR A 140 -5.35 0.36 -13.99
CA TYR A 140 -6.77 0.52 -13.68
C TYR A 140 -7.47 1.33 -14.78
N HIS A 141 -7.67 0.74 -15.95
CA HIS A 141 -8.37 1.37 -17.08
C HIS A 141 -9.30 0.38 -17.74
N ALA A 142 -10.40 0.85 -18.34
CA ALA A 142 -11.33 0.00 -19.08
C ALA A 142 -10.61 -0.83 -20.17
N HIS A 143 -9.72 -0.18 -20.92
CA HIS A 143 -8.90 -0.86 -21.94
C HIS A 143 -7.92 -1.90 -21.37
N SER A 144 -7.49 -1.82 -20.11
CA SER A 144 -6.63 -2.83 -19.49
C SER A 144 -7.43 -3.92 -18.76
N HIS A 145 -8.76 -3.94 -18.94
CA HIS A 145 -9.66 -4.86 -18.25
C HIS A 145 -9.34 -4.92 -16.74
N CYS A 146 -9.15 -3.75 -16.12
CA CYS A 146 -8.89 -3.61 -14.70
C CYS A 146 -7.60 -4.29 -14.22
N GLY A 147 -6.58 -4.30 -15.06
CA GLY A 147 -5.24 -4.77 -14.70
C GLY A 147 -4.98 -6.20 -15.15
N THR A 148 -5.96 -6.84 -15.79
CA THR A 148 -5.80 -8.20 -16.33
C THR A 148 -5.10 -8.23 -17.68
N VAL A 149 -5.03 -7.10 -18.38
CA VAL A 149 -4.32 -6.98 -19.66
C VAL A 149 -3.40 -5.76 -19.65
N VAL A 150 -2.12 -6.00 -19.93
CA VAL A 150 -1.16 -4.94 -20.19
C VAL A 150 -1.31 -4.42 -21.62
N ASN A 151 -1.74 -3.16 -21.73
CA ASN A 151 -1.81 -2.41 -22.98
C ASN A 151 -0.88 -1.21 -22.89
N MET A 152 0.28 -1.31 -23.54
CA MET A 152 1.29 -0.25 -23.51
C MET A 152 0.78 1.01 -24.21
N VAL A 153 1.11 2.16 -23.62
CA VAL A 153 0.73 3.49 -24.06
C VAL A 153 1.97 4.37 -24.09
N ILE A 154 2.09 5.17 -25.14
CA ILE A 154 3.09 6.23 -25.22
C ILE A 154 2.37 7.52 -24.79
N SER A 155 2.86 8.16 -23.73
CA SER A 155 2.21 9.32 -23.12
C SER A 155 3.19 10.45 -22.88
N GLN A 156 2.75 11.68 -23.12
CA GLN A 156 3.53 12.90 -22.86
C GLN A 156 3.75 13.14 -21.35
N ASN A 157 2.88 12.58 -20.50
CA ASN A 157 3.04 12.58 -19.05
C ASN A 157 2.81 11.15 -18.54
N PRO A 158 3.84 10.29 -18.58
CA PRO A 158 3.68 8.86 -18.42
C PRO A 158 3.36 8.41 -16.99
N TYR A 159 3.45 9.32 -16.00
CA TYR A 159 2.98 9.11 -14.63
C TYR A 159 1.55 9.61 -14.37
N ASN A 160 0.93 10.34 -15.29
CA ASN A 160 -0.38 10.93 -15.07
C ASN A 160 -1.48 9.86 -15.06
N ASN A 161 -2.47 9.98 -14.17
CA ASN A 161 -3.64 9.10 -14.10
C ASN A 161 -3.34 7.59 -13.99
N LYS A 162 -2.17 7.22 -13.46
CA LYS A 162 -1.80 5.82 -13.16
C LYS A 162 -2.73 5.16 -12.15
N ILE A 163 -3.15 5.95 -11.17
CA ILE A 163 -4.21 5.64 -10.21
C ILE A 163 -5.35 6.57 -10.60
N PRO A 164 -6.40 6.07 -11.27
CA PRO A 164 -7.46 6.92 -11.78
C PRO A 164 -8.34 7.40 -10.61
N LYS A 165 -9.05 8.52 -10.82
CA LYS A 165 -10.04 9.00 -9.84
C LYS A 165 -11.32 8.15 -9.85
N LYS A 166 -11.56 7.43 -10.95
CA LYS A 166 -12.68 6.51 -11.16
C LYS A 166 -12.16 5.23 -11.81
N TYR A 167 -12.74 4.10 -11.48
CA TYR A 167 -12.28 2.78 -11.88
C TYR A 167 -13.25 2.08 -12.84
N ASP A 168 -14.20 2.81 -13.43
CA ASP A 168 -15.04 2.35 -14.55
C ASP A 168 -15.69 0.96 -14.36
N GLY A 169 -16.11 0.65 -13.14
CA GLY A 169 -16.78 -0.59 -12.77
C GLY A 169 -15.83 -1.76 -12.51
N CYS A 170 -14.54 -1.53 -12.30
CA CYS A 170 -13.59 -2.61 -12.04
C CYS A 170 -14.01 -3.48 -10.86
N PRO A 171 -13.98 -4.82 -11.01
CA PRO A 171 -14.37 -5.72 -9.94
C PRO A 171 -13.34 -5.68 -8.81
N VAL A 172 -13.82 -5.72 -7.58
CA VAL A 172 -13.00 -5.84 -6.37
C VAL A 172 -13.60 -6.97 -5.54
N ASN A 173 -12.86 -8.07 -5.42
CA ASN A 173 -13.24 -9.20 -4.59
C ASN A 173 -12.95 -8.88 -3.13
N VAL A 174 -13.98 -8.93 -2.29
CA VAL A 174 -13.91 -8.56 -0.88
C VAL A 174 -14.24 -9.75 0.01
N THR A 175 -13.30 -10.12 0.87
CA THR A 175 -13.57 -11.01 2.01
C THR A 175 -13.83 -10.19 3.27
N TRP A 176 -14.56 -10.77 4.21
CA TRP A 176 -15.05 -10.08 5.39
C TRP A 176 -15.14 -11.04 6.57
N ASP A 177 -14.90 -10.50 7.76
CA ASP A 177 -15.16 -11.18 9.02
C ASP A 177 -16.52 -10.74 9.60
N VAL A 178 -17.15 -11.59 10.40
CA VAL A 178 -18.38 -11.22 11.13
C VAL A 178 -17.97 -10.35 12.32
N ILE A 179 -18.52 -9.15 12.38
CA ILE A 179 -18.31 -8.22 13.49
C ILE A 179 -19.68 -7.73 13.93
N ASP A 180 -20.18 -8.22 15.06
CA ASP A 180 -21.59 -8.11 15.49
C ASP A 180 -22.26 -6.75 15.25
N LEU A 181 -21.54 -5.65 15.51
CA LEU A 181 -22.06 -4.28 15.37
C LEU A 181 -21.64 -3.59 14.06
N ALA A 182 -20.62 -4.10 13.38
CA ALA A 182 -19.95 -3.42 12.27
C ALA A 182 -20.17 -4.07 10.91
N ILE A 183 -20.16 -5.40 10.87
CA ILE A 183 -20.31 -6.24 9.68
C ILE A 183 -21.26 -7.38 10.05
N LYS A 184 -22.54 -7.23 9.72
CA LYS A 184 -23.55 -8.26 9.95
C LYS A 184 -23.54 -9.29 8.82
N THR A 185 -23.75 -8.79 7.60
CA THR A 185 -23.55 -9.55 6.36
C THR A 185 -23.76 -8.60 5.18
N PRO A 186 -22.90 -8.61 4.15
CA PRO A 186 -23.09 -7.77 2.97
C PRO A 186 -24.33 -8.13 2.15
N PHE A 187 -24.95 -9.29 2.41
CA PHE A 187 -26.13 -9.74 1.70
C PHE A 187 -27.45 -9.28 2.35
N ASN A 188 -27.40 -8.65 3.53
CA ASN A 188 -28.57 -8.07 4.18
C ASN A 188 -28.82 -6.67 3.60
N ARG A 189 -29.84 -6.55 2.74
CA ARG A 189 -30.21 -5.29 2.08
C ARG A 189 -30.69 -4.20 3.05
N THR A 190 -31.21 -4.58 4.20
CA THR A 190 -31.81 -3.65 5.16
C THR A 190 -30.77 -3.14 6.16
N ASP A 191 -29.90 -4.03 6.61
CA ASP A 191 -28.85 -3.70 7.58
C ASP A 191 -27.60 -4.57 7.39
N PRO A 192 -26.71 -4.22 6.45
CA PRO A 192 -25.50 -4.98 6.22
C PRO A 192 -24.40 -4.73 7.28
N GLY A 193 -24.60 -3.76 8.17
CA GLY A 193 -23.56 -3.19 9.03
C GLY A 193 -22.98 -1.88 8.47
N TYR A 194 -22.36 -1.06 9.32
CA TYR A 194 -21.87 0.26 8.90
C TYR A 194 -20.59 0.20 8.07
N ILE A 195 -19.73 -0.81 8.27
CA ILE A 195 -18.49 -0.94 7.46
C ILE A 195 -18.83 -1.31 6.03
N ILE A 196 -19.80 -2.21 5.82
CA ILE A 196 -20.27 -2.54 4.47
C ILE A 196 -20.84 -1.31 3.77
N ARG A 197 -21.67 -0.51 4.45
CA ARG A 197 -22.22 0.74 3.88
C ARG A 197 -21.12 1.74 3.53
N LEU A 198 -20.10 1.87 4.38
CA LEU A 198 -18.94 2.73 4.12
C LEU A 198 -18.21 2.26 2.86
N LEU A 199 -17.91 0.96 2.77
CA LEU A 199 -17.21 0.39 1.62
C LEU A 199 -18.01 0.54 0.32
N ASP A 200 -19.31 0.25 0.34
CA ASP A 200 -20.21 0.45 -0.79
C ASP A 200 -20.27 1.93 -1.23
N THR A 201 -20.26 2.86 -0.27
CA THR A 201 -20.22 4.31 -0.55
C THR A 201 -18.91 4.72 -1.20
N VAL A 202 -17.78 4.22 -0.70
CA VAL A 202 -16.45 4.47 -1.27
C VAL A 202 -16.38 3.89 -2.68
N ALA A 203 -16.85 2.67 -2.89
CA ALA A 203 -16.90 2.05 -4.22
C ALA A 203 -17.81 2.80 -5.18
N GLY A 204 -18.98 3.27 -4.74
CA GLY A 204 -19.85 4.11 -5.57
C GLY A 204 -19.16 5.41 -6.01
N ASN A 205 -18.42 6.06 -5.10
CA ASN A 205 -17.65 7.28 -5.41
C ASN A 205 -16.49 7.02 -6.38
N LEU A 206 -15.82 5.88 -6.23
CA LEU A 206 -14.71 5.45 -7.07
C LEU A 206 -15.17 4.74 -8.35
N ASN A 207 -16.46 4.46 -8.52
CA ASN A 207 -17.00 3.62 -9.59
C ASN A 207 -16.35 2.23 -9.64
N LEU A 208 -16.36 1.50 -8.52
CA LEU A 208 -15.89 0.12 -8.39
C LEU A 208 -17.08 -0.86 -8.28
N SER A 209 -16.90 -2.09 -8.75
CA SER A 209 -17.87 -3.17 -8.60
C SER A 209 -17.43 -4.11 -7.49
N ILE A 210 -17.97 -3.95 -6.27
CA ILE A 210 -17.63 -4.83 -5.16
C ILE A 210 -18.29 -6.21 -5.33
N ILE A 211 -17.51 -7.27 -5.15
CA ILE A 211 -17.96 -8.66 -5.13
C ILE A 211 -17.62 -9.24 -3.76
N TYR A 212 -18.61 -9.29 -2.87
CA TYR A 212 -18.44 -9.90 -1.56
C TYR A 212 -18.43 -11.43 -1.65
N LEU A 213 -17.45 -12.07 -1.03
CA LEU A 213 -17.46 -13.53 -0.86
C LEU A 213 -18.60 -13.95 0.05
N LYS A 214 -19.21 -15.12 -0.23
CA LYS A 214 -20.37 -15.61 0.54
C LYS A 214 -19.99 -16.12 1.93
N GLU A 215 -18.83 -16.73 2.03
CA GLU A 215 -18.32 -17.32 3.27
C GLU A 215 -17.63 -16.24 4.08
N ALA A 216 -18.07 -16.07 5.32
CA ALA A 216 -17.35 -15.30 6.32
C ALA A 216 -16.39 -16.23 7.05
N ILE A 217 -15.11 -15.87 7.09
CA ILE A 217 -14.07 -16.67 7.72
C ILE A 217 -13.55 -15.87 8.92
N PRO A 218 -13.44 -16.50 10.10
CA PRO A 218 -13.06 -15.82 11.33
C PRO A 218 -11.54 -15.63 11.39
N TYR A 219 -10.99 -14.83 10.47
CA TYR A 219 -9.54 -14.61 10.35
C TYR A 219 -8.93 -14.08 11.64
N ILE A 220 -9.69 -13.32 12.44
CA ILE A 220 -9.24 -12.82 13.73
C ILE A 220 -9.00 -13.97 14.72
N ALA A 221 -9.96 -14.90 14.81
CA ALA A 221 -9.83 -16.05 15.69
C ALA A 221 -8.67 -16.95 15.25
N LEU A 222 -8.52 -17.17 13.94
CA LEU A 222 -7.40 -17.91 13.37
C LEU A 222 -6.06 -17.23 13.70
N ALA A 223 -5.96 -15.92 13.50
CA ALA A 223 -4.75 -15.15 13.79
C ALA A 223 -4.40 -15.11 15.29
N HIS A 224 -5.39 -15.10 16.18
CA HIS A 224 -5.15 -15.24 17.61
C HIS A 224 -4.61 -16.61 18.01
N LEU A 225 -5.00 -17.67 17.29
CA LEU A 225 -4.53 -19.03 17.54
C LEU A 225 -3.12 -19.27 16.97
N SER A 226 -2.86 -18.81 15.75
CA SER A 226 -1.58 -19.01 15.06
C SER A 226 -0.52 -17.96 15.42
N GLY A 227 -0.95 -16.79 15.90
CA GLY A 227 -0.09 -15.61 16.08
C GLY A 227 0.26 -14.88 14.78
N THR A 228 -0.33 -15.26 13.63
CA THR A 228 -0.05 -14.66 12.31
C THR A 228 -1.31 -14.60 11.43
N TYR A 229 -1.33 -13.74 10.41
CA TYR A 229 -2.41 -13.67 9.41
C TYR A 229 -2.15 -14.53 8.15
N ASP A 230 -1.34 -15.60 8.26
CA ASP A 230 -0.97 -16.47 7.13
C ASP A 230 -2.19 -17.08 6.43
N ASP A 231 -3.23 -17.43 7.18
CA ASP A 231 -4.48 -17.95 6.63
C ASP A 231 -5.15 -16.94 5.70
N LEU A 232 -5.30 -15.69 6.17
CA LEU A 232 -5.86 -14.61 5.37
C LEU A 232 -5.02 -14.36 4.13
N LYS A 233 -3.70 -14.24 4.27
CA LYS A 233 -2.78 -14.02 3.15
C LYS A 233 -2.87 -15.12 2.11
N ARG A 234 -2.80 -16.39 2.54
CA ARG A 234 -2.92 -17.55 1.66
C ARG A 234 -4.26 -17.55 0.94
N GLU A 235 -5.33 -17.19 1.65
CA GLU A 235 -6.65 -17.13 1.05
C GLU A 235 -6.77 -15.99 0.03
N MET A 236 -6.22 -14.82 0.35
CA MET A 236 -6.21 -13.69 -0.56
C MET A 236 -5.49 -14.01 -1.87
N VAL A 237 -4.36 -14.71 -1.79
CA VAL A 237 -3.63 -15.20 -2.97
C VAL A 237 -4.41 -16.28 -3.72
N THR A 238 -4.91 -17.31 -3.03
CA THR A 238 -5.52 -18.48 -3.68
C THR A 238 -6.90 -18.20 -4.27
N LYS A 239 -7.69 -17.35 -3.63
CA LYS A 239 -9.03 -16.95 -4.09
C LYS A 239 -9.04 -15.63 -4.87
N ASN A 240 -7.87 -15.02 -5.11
CA ASN A 240 -7.74 -13.74 -5.79
C ASN A 240 -8.62 -12.65 -5.15
N ILE A 241 -8.47 -12.48 -3.83
CA ILE A 241 -9.18 -11.46 -3.05
C ILE A 241 -8.34 -10.19 -3.05
N ASP A 242 -8.98 -9.09 -3.45
CA ASP A 242 -8.32 -7.79 -3.58
C ASP A 242 -8.31 -7.02 -2.26
N LEU A 243 -9.34 -7.22 -1.42
CA LEU A 243 -9.52 -6.50 -0.17
C LEU A 243 -10.10 -7.41 0.91
N SER A 244 -9.59 -7.27 2.13
CA SER A 244 -10.14 -7.92 3.32
C SER A 244 -10.56 -6.88 4.34
N ILE A 245 -11.75 -7.06 4.91
CA ILE A 245 -12.22 -6.28 6.06
C ILE A 245 -12.00 -7.10 7.32
N VAL A 246 -11.07 -6.65 8.15
CA VAL A 246 -10.72 -7.28 9.43
C VAL A 246 -10.65 -6.24 10.54
N THR A 247 -10.85 -6.67 11.79
CA THR A 247 -10.47 -5.89 12.97
C THR A 247 -9.17 -6.41 13.55
N SER A 248 -8.37 -5.51 14.13
CA SER A 248 -7.15 -5.87 14.81
C SER A 248 -6.90 -4.97 16.00
N GLY A 249 -6.45 -5.56 17.10
CA GLY A 249 -5.96 -4.83 18.27
C GLY A 249 -4.51 -4.35 18.15
N SER A 250 -3.75 -4.73 17.10
CA SER A 250 -2.35 -4.35 16.91
C SER A 250 -1.92 -4.39 15.44
N SER A 251 -1.31 -3.30 14.94
CA SER A 251 -0.73 -3.24 13.58
C SER A 251 0.44 -4.22 13.39
N LYS A 252 1.12 -4.61 14.49
CA LYS A 252 2.35 -5.41 14.45
C LYS A 252 2.18 -6.81 13.85
N LEU A 253 0.96 -7.33 13.81
CA LEU A 253 0.66 -8.65 13.21
C LEU A 253 0.48 -8.60 11.68
N PHE A 254 0.36 -7.40 11.10
CA PHE A 254 0.08 -7.19 9.67
C PHE A 254 1.30 -6.72 8.88
N GLU A 255 2.12 -5.88 9.50
CA GLU A 255 3.20 -5.12 8.85
C GLU A 255 4.23 -5.95 8.05
N PRO A 256 4.59 -7.20 8.38
CA PRO A 256 5.54 -7.95 7.56
C PRO A 256 4.93 -8.55 6.29
N GLU A 257 3.59 -8.62 6.17
CA GLU A 257 2.96 -9.53 5.21
C GLU A 257 1.81 -8.95 4.39
N LEU A 258 1.11 -7.93 4.90
CA LEU A 258 -0.06 -7.33 4.25
C LEU A 258 0.03 -5.80 4.30
N ASP A 259 -0.26 -5.17 3.16
CA ASP A 259 -0.44 -3.73 3.09
C ASP A 259 -1.76 -3.36 3.78
N ILE A 260 -1.68 -2.58 4.86
CA ILE A 260 -2.85 -2.09 5.58
C ILE A 260 -3.14 -0.63 5.22
N THR A 261 -4.43 -0.28 5.19
CA THR A 261 -4.86 1.12 5.16
C THR A 261 -4.70 1.73 6.56
N HIS A 262 -4.83 3.05 6.66
CA HIS A 262 -5.06 3.66 7.98
C HIS A 262 -6.32 3.07 8.61
N PHE A 263 -6.31 2.97 9.94
CA PHE A 263 -7.47 2.50 10.70
C PHE A 263 -8.67 3.42 10.47
N PHE A 264 -9.81 2.83 10.10
CA PHE A 264 -11.07 3.56 9.96
C PHE A 264 -11.72 3.84 11.32
N LEU A 265 -11.43 3.00 12.31
CA LEU A 265 -11.93 3.11 13.68
C LEU A 265 -10.85 2.64 14.64
N GLU A 266 -10.66 3.39 15.72
CA GLU A 266 -9.89 2.97 16.88
C GLU A 266 -10.85 2.55 17.98
N GLU A 267 -10.80 1.28 18.36
CA GLU A 267 -11.56 0.78 19.49
C GLU A 267 -10.75 0.95 20.78
N CYS A 268 -11.35 1.59 21.77
CA CYS A 268 -10.78 1.68 23.11
C CYS A 268 -11.56 0.75 24.05
N ILE A 269 -10.82 -0.03 24.85
CA ILE A 269 -11.41 -0.91 25.85
C ILE A 269 -11.70 -0.07 27.10
N PHE A 270 -12.97 0.02 27.48
CA PHE A 270 -13.38 0.69 28.70
C PHE A 270 -14.18 -0.27 29.59
N PHE A 271 -13.96 -0.18 30.89
CA PHE A 271 -14.88 -0.77 31.86
C PHE A 271 -16.09 0.15 32.02
N ALA A 272 -17.23 -0.26 31.46
CA ALA A 272 -18.50 0.39 31.75
C ALA A 272 -19.02 -0.08 33.11
N LEU A 273 -19.03 0.82 34.09
CA LEU A 273 -19.65 0.57 35.39
C LEU A 273 -21.14 0.94 35.31
N PRO A 274 -22.05 0.19 35.99
CA PRO A 274 -23.46 0.58 36.06
C PRO A 274 -23.59 1.99 36.63
N PRO A 275 -24.66 2.74 36.28
CA PRO A 275 -24.85 4.10 36.76
C PRO A 275 -24.95 4.11 38.29
N ARG A 276 -23.85 4.48 38.96
CA ARG A 276 -23.80 4.68 40.40
C ARG A 276 -24.27 6.10 40.70
N ARG A 277 -25.05 6.30 41.76
CA ARG A 277 -25.32 7.66 42.28
C ARG A 277 -23.97 8.35 42.46
N LYS A 278 -23.78 9.56 41.91
CA LYS A 278 -22.56 10.35 42.13
C LYS A 278 -22.33 10.42 43.63
N ILE A 279 -21.30 9.72 44.11
CA ILE A 279 -20.83 9.84 45.49
C ILE A 279 -20.31 11.28 45.61
N ARG A 280 -21.11 12.17 46.21
CA ARG A 280 -20.77 13.59 46.34
C ARG A 280 -19.74 13.86 47.45
N LEU A 281 -19.37 12.83 48.22
CA LEU A 281 -18.46 12.94 49.36
C LEU A 281 -17.32 11.92 49.19
N GLY A 282 -16.08 12.40 49.05
CA GLY A 282 -14.91 11.55 48.81
C GLY A 282 -14.70 10.42 49.83
N ILE A 283 -15.24 10.57 51.05
CA ILE A 283 -15.19 9.55 52.11
C ILE A 283 -16.00 8.30 51.76
N SER A 284 -17.06 8.40 50.94
CA SER A 284 -17.88 7.21 50.63
C SER A 284 -17.16 6.23 49.69
N ILE A 285 -15.99 6.58 49.13
CA ILE A 285 -15.14 5.61 48.42
C ILE A 285 -14.58 4.56 49.39
N LEU A 286 -14.28 4.95 50.63
CA LEU A 286 -13.79 4.06 51.69
C LEU A 286 -14.88 3.08 52.15
N LEU A 287 -16.15 3.38 51.88
CA LEU A 287 -17.29 2.53 52.20
C LEU A 287 -17.65 1.53 51.08
N ILE A 288 -16.98 1.59 49.91
CA ILE A 288 -17.25 0.68 48.79
C ILE A 288 -16.76 -0.74 49.10
N PHE A 289 -15.63 -0.85 49.78
CA PHE A 289 -15.02 -2.10 50.16
C PHE A 289 -14.99 -2.21 51.68
N SER A 290 -15.11 -3.43 52.20
CA SER A 290 -14.94 -3.65 53.63
C SER A 290 -13.50 -3.36 54.04
N SER A 291 -13.27 -3.13 55.34
CA SER A 291 -11.94 -2.87 55.90
C SER A 291 -10.92 -3.95 55.52
N GLU A 292 -11.37 -5.20 55.41
CA GLU A 292 -10.54 -6.35 55.08
C GLU A 292 -10.06 -6.29 53.63
N ILE A 293 -10.93 -5.90 52.69
CA ILE A 293 -10.57 -5.76 51.27
C ILE A 293 -9.62 -4.56 51.08
N TRP A 294 -9.84 -3.45 51.79
CA TRP A 294 -8.89 -2.34 51.78
C TRP A 294 -7.51 -2.74 52.32
N GLY A 295 -7.48 -3.55 53.39
CA GLY A 295 -6.25 -4.12 53.91
C GLY A 295 -5.50 -4.94 52.85
N LEU A 296 -6.21 -5.81 52.11
CA LEU A 296 -5.62 -6.61 51.04
C LEU A 296 -5.06 -5.76 49.89
N ILE A 297 -5.79 -4.72 49.46
CA ILE A 297 -5.34 -3.79 48.41
C ILE A 297 -4.08 -3.03 48.86
N LEU A 298 -4.04 -2.57 50.11
CA LEU A 298 -2.88 -1.85 50.64
C LEU A 298 -1.66 -2.77 50.76
N ILE A 299 -1.84 -4.02 51.20
CA ILE A 299 -0.77 -5.02 51.24
C ILE A 299 -0.26 -5.33 49.83
N SER A 300 -1.13 -5.48 48.84
CA SER A 300 -0.69 -5.77 47.47
C SER A 300 0.11 -4.60 46.88
N ILE A 301 -0.33 -3.36 47.11
CA ILE A 301 0.41 -2.17 46.68
C ILE A 301 1.76 -2.06 47.40
N TRP A 302 1.80 -2.36 48.71
CA TRP A 302 3.05 -2.34 49.49
C TRP A 302 4.06 -3.36 48.97
N GLN A 303 3.62 -4.58 48.65
CA GLN A 303 4.48 -5.64 48.12
C GLN A 303 5.07 -5.29 46.75
N ASP A 304 4.39 -4.48 45.94
CA ASP A 304 4.94 -3.99 44.67
C ASP A 304 5.93 -2.84 44.86
N PHE A 305 5.83 -2.07 45.95
CA PHE A 305 6.82 -1.04 46.30
C PHE A 305 8.14 -1.62 46.82
N GLU A 306 8.14 -2.79 47.45
CA GLU A 306 9.38 -3.48 47.89
C GLU A 306 10.14 -4.16 46.75
N LYS A 307 9.53 -4.28 45.56
CA LYS A 307 10.15 -4.88 44.37
C LYS A 307 10.79 -3.87 43.42
N VAL A 308 10.73 -2.58 43.73
CA VAL A 308 11.37 -1.47 43.01
C VAL A 308 12.59 -1.00 43.80
#